data_AF-A0A392VLS0-F1
#
_entry.id   AF-A0A392VLS0-F1
#
_cell.length_a   1.000
_cell.length_b   1.000
_cell.length_c   1.000
_cell.angle_alpha   90.00
_cell.angle_beta   90.00
_cell.angle_gamma   90.00
#
_symmetry.space_group_name_H-M   'P 1'
#
loop_
_entity.id
_entity.type
_entity.pdbx_description
1 polymer ?
#
loop_
_entity_poly.entity_id
_entity_poly.type
_entity_poly.pdbx_seq_one_letter_code
_entity_poly.pdbx_strand_id
1 'polypeptide(L)' 'MYARTFETLQLTERNLTPYVGSDLQGFNDTTTKPWGFVDLIVTVGANETAKSIKVQFLVVDCP' A
#
# COMPACT_ATOMS: atom_id res chain seq x y z
N MET A 1 0.55 -2.81 0.78
CA MET A 1 -0.33 -2.67 1.97
C MET A 1 -1.51 -3.62 1.78
N TYR A 2 -1.87 -4.38 2.81
CA TYR A 2 -3.03 -5.28 2.73
C TYR A 2 -4.34 -4.49 2.80
N ALA A 3 -5.36 -4.95 2.06
CA ALA A 3 -6.69 -4.36 2.01
C ALA A 3 -7.30 -4.13 3.41
N ARG A 4 -7.17 -5.10 4.32
CA ARG A 4 -7.66 -4.96 5.70
C ARG A 4 -7.04 -3.77 6.46
N THR A 5 -5.75 -3.52 6.28
CA THR A 5 -5.08 -2.36 6.88
C THR A 5 -5.58 -1.06 6.24
N PHE A 6 -5.74 -1.05 4.92
CA PHE A 6 -6.29 0.08 4.18
C PHE A 6 -7.69 0.46 4.66
N GLU A 7 -8.57 -0.53 4.85
CA GLU A 7 -9.93 -0.33 5.40
C GLU A 7 -9.91 0.13 6.86
N THR A 8 -8.99 -0.38 7.68
CA THR A 8 -8.82 0.03 9.08
C THR A 8 -8.44 1.52 9.18
N LEU A 9 -7.71 2.04 8.18
CA LEU A 9 -7.42 3.48 8.04
C LEU A 9 -8.62 4.29 7.51
N GLN A 10 -9.80 3.68 7.40
CA GLN A 10 -11.04 4.26 6.87
C GLN A 10 -10.92 4.74 5.42
N LEU A 11 -10.00 4.14 4.66
CA LEU A 11 -9.87 4.37 3.23
C LEU A 11 -10.76 3.38 2.46
N THR A 12 -11.20 3.80 1.29
CA THR A 12 -12.09 3.04 0.41
C THR A 12 -11.52 2.99 -1.00
N GLU A 13 -12.01 2.10 -1.87
CA GLU A 13 -11.55 2.01 -3.26
C GLU A 13 -11.58 3.34 -4.03
N ARG A 14 -12.47 4.28 -3.64
CA ARG A 14 -12.54 5.64 -4.23
C ARG A 14 -11.30 6.49 -3.96
N ASN A 15 -10.53 6.14 -2.92
CA ASN A 15 -9.28 6.80 -2.59
C ASN A 15 -8.09 6.23 -3.38
N LEU A 16 -8.29 5.12 -4.10
CA LEU A 16 -7.23 4.50 -4.89
C LEU A 16 -7.08 5.21 -6.24
N THR A 17 -5.83 5.39 -6.63
CA THR A 17 -5.50 5.66 -8.02
C THR A 17 -5.30 4.33 -8.75
N PRO A 18 -5.87 4.14 -9.96
CA PRO A 18 -5.66 2.92 -10.74
C PRO A 18 -4.18 2.64 -10.97
N TYR A 19 -3.78 1.39 -10.74
CA TYR A 19 -2.43 0.94 -11.05
C TYR A 19 -2.40 0.30 -12.44
N VAL A 20 -1.62 0.89 -13.35
CA VAL A 20 -1.45 0.42 -14.73
C VAL A 20 -0.04 -0.18 -14.87
N GLY A 21 0.19 -1.30 -14.21
CA GLY A 21 1.45 -2.04 -14.25
C GLY A 21 1.21 -3.55 -14.17
N SER A 22 2.30 -4.32 -14.10
CA SER A 22 2.24 -5.78 -13.99
C SER A 22 1.75 -6.21 -12.60
N ASP A 23 1.15 -7.40 -12.53
CA ASP A 23 0.88 -8.04 -11.25
C ASP A 23 2.18 -8.19 -10.44
N LEU A 24 2.05 -8.11 -9.11
CA LEU A 24 3.20 -8.26 -8.22
C LEU A 24 3.52 -9.73 -8.06
N GLN A 25 4.78 -10.10 -8.31
CA GLN A 25 5.27 -11.46 -8.13
C GLN A 25 6.01 -11.60 -6.78
N GLY A 26 5.58 -12.56 -5.97
CA GLY A 26 6.28 -12.96 -4.75
C GLY A 26 7.44 -13.92 -5.03
N PHE A 27 8.30 -14.13 -4.03
CA PHE A 27 9.46 -15.03 -4.15
C PHE A 27 9.12 -16.51 -4.40
N ASN A 28 7.86 -16.90 -4.19
CA ASN A 28 7.34 -18.26 -4.41
C ASN A 28 6.60 -18.39 -5.76
N ASP A 29 6.86 -17.47 -6.70
CA ASP A 29 6.19 -17.37 -8.00
C ASP A 29 4.68 -17.13 -7.96
N THR A 30 4.11 -16.89 -6.77
CA THR A 30 2.71 -16.44 -6.68
C THR A 30 2.59 -15.00 -7.16
N THR A 31 1.50 -14.71 -7.86
CA THR A 31 1.20 -13.37 -8.32
C THR A 31 -0.01 -12.82 -7.59
N THR A 32 -0.03 -11.51 -7.35
CA THR A 32 -1.19 -10.79 -6.81
C THR A 32 -1.43 -9.51 -7.60
N LYS A 33 -2.69 -9.27 -7.94
CA LYS A 33 -3.10 -8.08 -8.67
C LYS A 33 -3.41 -6.95 -7.68
N PRO A 34 -2.72 -5.79 -7.77
CA PRO A 34 -3.06 -4.63 -6.96
C PRO A 34 -4.45 -4.09 -7.32
N TRP A 35 -5.20 -3.65 -6.32
CA TRP A 35 -6.44 -2.89 -6.53
C TRP A 35 -6.15 -1.49 -7.06
N GLY A 36 -4.99 -0.95 -6.68
CA GLY A 36 -4.53 0.39 -7.03
C GLY A 36 -3.43 0.82 -6.06
N PHE A 37 -3.13 2.11 -6.04
CA PHE A 37 -2.24 2.68 -5.04
C PHE A 37 -2.84 3.88 -4.33
N VAL A 38 -2.31 4.16 -3.14
CA VAL A 38 -2.61 5.35 -2.36
C VAL A 38 -1.30 5.96 -1.86
N ASP A 39 -1.20 7.28 -1.91
CA ASP A 39 -0.09 8.01 -1.31
C ASP A 39 -0.44 8.37 0.14
N LEU A 40 0.39 7.97 1.09
CA LEU A 40 0.22 8.27 2.51
C LEU A 40 1.48 8.93 3.08
N ILE A 41 1.30 9.82 4.05
CA ILE A 41 2.41 10.35 4.84
C ILE A 41 2.71 9.33 5.95
N VAL A 42 3.93 8.82 5.98
CA VAL A 42 4.40 7.84 6.96
C VAL A 42 5.54 8.44 7.75
N THR A 43 5.47 8.31 9.07
CA THR A 43 6.60 8.62 9.95
C THR A 43 7.47 7.39 10.12
N VAL A 44 8.75 7.49 9.76
CA VAL A 44 9.76 6.42 9.87
C VAL A 44 10.83 6.85 10.86
N GLY A 45 11.36 5.90 11.64
CA GLY A 45 12.34 6.17 12.70
C GLY A 45 11.69 6.35 14.07
N ALA A 46 12.50 6.69 15.06
CA ALA A 46 12.05 6.86 16.44
C ALA A 46 12.70 8.10 17.08
N ASN A 47 11.99 8.72 18.02
CA ASN A 47 12.44 9.90 18.77
C ASN A 47 12.97 11.00 17.82
N GLU A 48 14.19 11.48 18.07
CA GLU A 48 14.86 12.55 17.32
C GLU A 48 15.19 12.16 15.87
N THR A 49 15.14 10.87 15.53
CA THR A 49 15.38 10.38 14.16
C THR A 49 14.10 10.23 13.34
N ALA A 50 12.92 10.50 13.94
CA ALA A 50 11.64 10.38 13.26
C ALA A 50 11.52 11.37 12.10
N LYS A 51 11.13 10.87 10.93
CA LYS A 51 10.92 11.66 9.71
C LYS A 51 9.63 11.27 9.04
N SER A 52 8.82 12.26 8.66
CA SER A 52 7.61 12.06 7.87
C SER A 52 7.94 12.14 6.39
N ILE A 53 7.60 11.10 5.64
CA ILE A 53 7.83 10.99 4.20
C ILE A 53 6.55 10.58 3.49
N LYS A 54 6.37 11.05 2.26
CA LYS A 54 5.28 10.60 1.40
C LYS A 54 5.66 9.26 0.78
N VAL A 55 4.84 8.23 1.01
CA VAL A 55 5.06 6.86 0.54
C VAL A 55 3.86 6.43 -0.28
N GLN A 56 4.13 5.83 -1.44
CA GLN A 56 3.12 5.18 -2.25
C GLN A 56 2.97 3.73 -1.80
N PHE A 57 1.75 3.33 -1.44
CA PHE A 57 1.41 1.96 -1.12
C PHE A 57 0.53 1.38 -2.21
N LEU A 58 0.98 0.28 -2.84
CA LEU A 58 0.10 -0.60 -3.60
C LEU A 58 -0.80 -1.35 -2.62
N VAL A 59 -2.10 -1.32 -2.87
CA VAL A 59 -3.09 -2.04 -2.07
C VAL A 59 -3.38 -3.37 -2.74
N VAL A 60 -3.18 -4.45 -2.00
CA VAL A 60 -3.38 -5.82 -2.47
C VAL A 60 -4.30 -6.55 -1.51
N ASP A 61 -5.07 -7.48 -2.05
CA ASP A 61 -5.84 -8.39 -1.21
C ASP A 61 -4.92 -9.39 -0.51
N CYS A 62 -5.31 -9.84 0.68
CA CYS A 62 -4.60 -10.88 1.42
C CYS A 62 -5.41 -12.18 1.30
N PRO A 63 -4.88 -13.25 0.68
CA PRO A 63 -5.56 -14.54 0.63
C PRO A 63 -5.73 -15.17 2.02
#